data_AF-A0A6L5Y7K7-F1
#
_entry.id   AF-A0A6L5Y7K7-F1
#
_cell.length_a   1.000
_cell.length_b   1.000
_cell.length_c   1.000
_cell.angle_alpha   90.00
_cell.angle_beta   90.00
_cell.angle_gamma   90.00
#
_symmetry.space_group_name_H-M   'P 1'
#
loop_
_entity.id
_entity.type
_entity.pdbx_description
1 polymer ?
#
loop_
_entity_poly.entity_id
_entity_poly.type
_entity_poly.pdbx_seq_one_letter_code
_entity_poly.pdbx_strand_id
1 'polypeptide(L)'
;MLKKMNRDILDYAMKNNESNEVAMLMHEGVKVSKPIKGDYRSVDIMADADGYHILMSSNYRSVTLSHNHPGLSYFSSDDLFIFMKYPSIKSMAVVTNRGKVWYINKKDNYDDEEVIDAFFEFGRRHKDWDDRRIVRVFLREYSSMIERN
;
A
#
# COMPACT_ATOMS: atom_id res chain seq x y z
N MET A 1 5.27 -16.40 -2.88
CA MET A 1 3.82 -16.10 -2.99
C MET A 1 3.53 -14.68 -3.44
N LEU A 2 4.25 -13.65 -2.98
CA LEU A 2 4.03 -12.25 -3.39
C LEU A 2 4.04 -12.01 -4.92
N LYS A 3 5.00 -12.55 -5.66
CA LYS A 3 5.02 -12.45 -7.14
C LYS A 3 3.76 -13.05 -7.80
N LYS A 4 3.19 -14.10 -7.21
CA LYS A 4 1.94 -14.70 -7.69
C LYS A 4 0.77 -13.77 -7.37
N MET A 5 0.66 -13.29 -6.14
CA MET A 5 -0.37 -12.32 -5.73
C MET A 5 -0.38 -11.06 -6.61
N ASN A 6 0.80 -10.51 -6.94
CA ASN A 6 0.90 -9.35 -7.82
C ASN A 6 0.46 -9.63 -9.27
N ARG A 7 0.55 -10.87 -9.75
CA ARG A 7 -0.03 -11.25 -11.05
C ARG A 7 -1.53 -11.46 -10.94
N ASP A 8 -1.96 -12.16 -9.90
CA ASP A 8 -3.38 -12.48 -9.66
C ASP A 8 -4.21 -11.20 -9.50
N ILE A 9 -3.69 -10.17 -8.81
CA ILE A 9 -4.39 -8.90 -8.63
C ILE A 9 -4.55 -8.11 -9.93
N LEU A 10 -3.51 -8.08 -10.76
CA LEU A 10 -3.53 -7.42 -12.07
C LEU A 10 -4.51 -8.13 -13.01
N ASP A 11 -4.42 -9.46 -13.10
CA ASP A 11 -5.35 -10.26 -13.90
C ASP A 11 -6.79 -10.07 -13.44
N TYR A 12 -7.02 -9.99 -12.12
CA TYR A 12 -8.35 -9.76 -11.56
C TYR A 12 -8.87 -8.37 -11.91
N ALA A 13 -8.07 -7.32 -11.74
CA ALA A 13 -8.45 -5.94 -12.04
C ALA A 13 -8.85 -5.78 -13.52
N MET A 14 -8.03 -6.32 -14.44
CA MET A 14 -8.28 -6.28 -15.88
C MET A 14 -9.58 -7.00 -16.29
N LYS A 15 -9.91 -8.10 -15.62
CA LYS A 15 -11.07 -8.94 -15.98
C LYS A 15 -12.36 -8.58 -15.26
N ASN A 16 -12.28 -8.05 -14.03
CA ASN A 16 -13.41 -7.97 -13.11
C ASN A 16 -13.64 -6.59 -12.49
N ASN A 17 -12.78 -5.61 -12.76
CA ASN A 17 -12.90 -4.27 -12.21
C ASN A 17 -12.60 -3.15 -13.22
N GLU A 18 -12.78 -3.39 -14.52
CA GLU A 18 -12.53 -2.38 -15.56
C GLU A 18 -11.10 -1.78 -15.52
N SER A 19 -10.14 -2.55 -14.98
CA SER A 19 -8.76 -2.08 -14.71
C SER A 19 -8.66 -0.94 -13.67
N ASN A 20 -9.67 -0.78 -12.81
CA ASN A 20 -9.69 0.12 -11.64
C ASN A 20 -8.95 -0.49 -10.43
N GLU A 21 -8.92 0.23 -9.30
CA GLU A 21 -8.20 -0.17 -8.08
C GLU A 21 -8.69 -1.52 -7.56
N VAL A 22 -7.77 -2.42 -7.26
CA VAL A 22 -8.06 -3.69 -6.58
C VAL A 22 -7.00 -3.93 -5.53
N ALA A 23 -7.36 -4.31 -4.32
CA ALA A 23 -6.44 -4.66 -3.25
C ALA A 23 -6.53 -6.13 -2.84
N MET A 24 -5.41 -6.67 -2.35
CA MET A 24 -5.32 -7.96 -1.70
C MET A 24 -4.37 -7.87 -0.50
N LEU A 25 -4.71 -8.57 0.57
CA LEU A 25 -3.92 -8.65 1.79
C LEU A 25 -3.34 -10.04 1.93
N MET A 26 -2.10 -10.13 2.38
CA MET A 26 -1.42 -11.39 2.65
C MET A 26 -0.82 -11.40 4.04
N HIS A 27 -1.31 -12.29 4.90
CA HIS A 27 -0.79 -12.52 6.24
C HIS A 27 0.35 -13.54 6.20
N GLU A 28 1.54 -13.12 6.65
CA GLU A 28 2.76 -13.93 6.82
C GLU A 28 3.17 -14.73 5.57
N GLY A 29 2.79 -14.26 4.39
CA GLY A 29 3.10 -14.94 3.14
C GLY A 29 2.26 -16.19 2.86
N VAL A 30 1.29 -16.54 3.71
CA VAL A 30 0.54 -17.81 3.64
C VAL A 30 -0.92 -17.59 3.29
N LYS A 31 -1.64 -16.76 4.06
CA LYS A 31 -3.08 -16.53 3.86
C LYS A 31 -3.30 -15.26 3.05
N VAL A 32 -3.97 -15.40 1.91
CA VAL A 32 -4.30 -14.28 1.02
C VAL A 32 -5.81 -14.02 1.08
N SER A 33 -6.21 -12.75 1.19
CA SER A 33 -7.61 -12.33 1.14
C SER A 33 -8.22 -12.56 -0.24
N LYS A 34 -9.54 -12.44 -0.34
CA LYS A 34 -10.18 -12.24 -1.64
C LYS A 34 -9.78 -10.86 -2.20
N PRO A 35 -9.85 -10.67 -3.53
CA PRO A 35 -9.69 -9.35 -4.13
C PRO A 35 -10.78 -8.38 -3.66
N ILE A 36 -10.35 -7.22 -3.18
CA ILE A 36 -11.20 -6.13 -2.73
C ILE A 36 -11.29 -5.12 -3.87
N LYS A 37 -12.50 -4.86 -4.38
CA LYS A 37 -12.70 -3.93 -5.50
C LYS A 37 -12.79 -2.50 -4.99
N GLY A 38 -12.01 -1.63 -5.61
CA GLY A 38 -12.14 -0.19 -5.49
C GLY A 38 -12.75 0.43 -6.75
N ASP A 39 -12.72 1.75 -6.81
CA ASP A 39 -13.06 2.54 -7.97
C ASP A 39 -11.80 3.12 -8.64
N TYR A 40 -11.96 4.13 -9.48
CA TYR A 40 -10.82 4.77 -10.18
C TYR A 40 -9.92 5.60 -9.26
N ARG A 41 -10.33 5.87 -8.01
CA ARG A 41 -9.62 6.72 -7.05
C ARG A 41 -9.10 5.98 -5.85
N SER A 42 -9.81 4.95 -5.38
CA SER A 42 -9.52 4.35 -4.09
C SER A 42 -10.07 2.94 -3.93
N VAL A 43 -9.51 2.22 -2.97
CA VAL A 43 -9.99 0.91 -2.51
C VAL A 43 -10.08 0.92 -0.98
N ASP A 44 -11.25 0.57 -0.46
CA ASP A 44 -11.43 0.41 0.99
C ASP A 44 -11.09 -1.01 1.41
N ILE A 45 -9.85 -1.20 1.89
CA ILE A 45 -9.32 -2.50 2.32
C ILE A 45 -10.00 -3.09 3.57
N MET A 46 -10.92 -2.34 4.20
CA MET A 46 -11.70 -2.76 5.36
C MET A 46 -13.16 -3.07 5.01
N ALA A 47 -13.58 -2.84 3.76
CA ALA A 47 -14.98 -2.97 3.35
C ALA A 47 -15.50 -4.42 3.39
N ASP A 48 -14.61 -5.42 3.33
CA ASP A 48 -14.97 -6.82 3.44
C ASP A 48 -14.49 -7.46 4.77
N ALA A 49 -15.22 -8.50 5.19
CA ALA A 49 -14.97 -9.17 6.47
C ALA A 49 -13.60 -9.87 6.52
N ASP A 50 -13.12 -10.38 5.37
CA ASP A 50 -11.84 -11.08 5.28
C ASP A 50 -10.66 -10.10 5.48
N GLY A 51 -10.71 -8.95 4.82
CA GLY A 51 -9.71 -7.89 4.91
C GLY A 51 -9.72 -7.21 6.26
N TYR A 52 -10.90 -6.89 6.80
CA TYR A 52 -11.06 -6.41 8.18
C TYR A 52 -10.40 -7.36 9.17
N HIS A 53 -10.72 -8.66 9.09
CA HIS A 53 -10.16 -9.64 10.01
C HIS A 53 -8.63 -9.73 9.87
N ILE A 54 -8.10 -9.81 8.65
CA ILE A 54 -6.65 -9.83 8.43
C ILE A 54 -5.99 -8.59 9.02
N LEU A 55 -6.49 -7.38 8.77
CA LEU A 55 -5.83 -6.17 9.23
C LEU A 55 -5.89 -5.99 10.75
N MET A 56 -7.03 -6.34 11.38
CA MET A 56 -7.28 -6.06 12.79
C MET A 56 -6.83 -7.17 13.74
N SER A 57 -6.72 -8.42 13.28
CA SER A 57 -6.29 -9.55 14.13
C SER A 57 -4.84 -9.97 13.92
N SER A 58 -4.18 -9.46 12.87
CA SER A 58 -2.79 -9.79 12.59
C SER A 58 -1.83 -9.13 13.58
N ASN A 59 -0.74 -9.85 13.86
CA ASN A 59 0.38 -9.31 14.60
C ASN A 59 0.97 -8.07 13.93
N TYR A 60 1.69 -7.28 14.73
CA TYR A 60 2.44 -6.11 14.26
C TYR A 60 3.38 -6.48 13.11
N ARG A 61 3.35 -5.69 12.03
CA ARG A 61 4.18 -5.87 10.83
C ARG A 61 4.20 -7.31 10.31
N SER A 62 3.03 -7.95 10.16
CA SER A 62 2.92 -9.31 9.59
C SER A 62 2.12 -9.39 8.27
N VAL A 63 1.54 -8.28 7.83
CA VAL A 63 0.71 -8.20 6.61
C VAL A 63 1.45 -7.53 5.46
N THR A 64 1.31 -8.09 4.26
CA THR A 64 1.64 -7.43 3.00
C THR A 64 0.36 -7.00 2.30
N LEU A 65 0.24 -5.70 1.99
CA LEU A 65 -0.81 -5.16 1.14
C LEU A 65 -0.27 -5.07 -0.30
N SER A 66 -1.01 -5.57 -1.27
CA SER A 66 -0.77 -5.26 -2.68
C SER A 66 -2.03 -4.66 -3.26
N HIS A 67 -1.91 -3.58 -4.01
CA HIS A 67 -3.02 -3.08 -4.82
C HIS A 67 -2.58 -2.85 -6.27
N ASN A 68 -3.53 -3.01 -7.18
CA ASN A 68 -3.38 -2.60 -8.57
C ASN A 68 -3.74 -1.13 -8.70
N HIS A 69 -2.79 -0.33 -9.18
CA HIS A 69 -3.05 1.08 -9.47
C HIS A 69 -3.34 1.22 -10.97
N PRO A 70 -4.54 1.70 -11.37
CA PRO A 70 -4.97 1.81 -12.76
C PRO A 70 -4.06 2.69 -13.61
N GLY A 71 -3.43 3.66 -12.96
CA GLY A 71 -2.44 4.55 -13.56
C GLY A 71 -1.10 3.87 -13.81
N LEU A 72 -0.24 4.56 -14.57
CA LEU A 72 1.18 4.19 -14.71
C LEU A 72 2.03 4.72 -13.53
N SER A 73 1.40 4.98 -12.39
CA SER A 73 1.90 5.81 -11.30
C SER A 73 2.78 5.05 -10.31
N TYR A 74 3.38 5.84 -9.43
CA TYR A 74 4.06 5.41 -8.21
C TYR A 74 3.04 5.41 -7.06
N PHE A 75 3.47 5.22 -5.82
CA PHE A 75 2.64 5.45 -4.64
C PHE A 75 2.08 6.88 -4.58
N SER A 76 0.89 7.01 -4.01
CA SER A 76 0.19 8.26 -3.66
C SER A 76 0.25 8.55 -2.15
N SER A 77 -0.14 9.75 -1.73
CA SER A 77 -0.23 10.07 -0.29
C SER A 77 -1.24 9.20 0.45
N ASP A 78 -2.34 8.81 -0.20
CA ASP A 78 -3.35 7.92 0.38
C ASP A 78 -2.78 6.51 0.59
N ASP A 79 -1.95 6.03 -0.34
CA ASP A 79 -1.23 4.76 -0.19
C ASP A 79 -0.30 4.79 1.02
N LEU A 80 0.50 5.86 1.15
CA LEU A 80 1.37 6.03 2.31
C LEU A 80 0.54 6.07 3.58
N PHE A 81 -0.56 6.83 3.60
CA PHE A 81 -1.42 6.93 4.77
C PHE A 81 -1.96 5.57 5.19
N ILE A 82 -2.44 4.74 4.25
CA ILE A 82 -2.89 3.37 4.54
C ILE A 82 -1.74 2.52 5.08
N PHE A 83 -0.55 2.57 4.47
CA PHE A 83 0.62 1.83 4.90
C PHE A 83 1.05 2.16 6.34
N MET A 84 0.91 3.42 6.75
CA MET A 84 1.27 3.89 8.09
C MET A 84 0.15 3.64 9.10
N LYS A 85 -1.11 3.89 8.71
CA LYS A 85 -2.30 3.82 9.59
C LYS A 85 -2.51 2.47 10.26
N TYR A 86 -2.15 1.38 9.58
CA TYR A 86 -2.37 0.02 10.09
C TYR A 86 -1.06 -0.61 10.57
N PRO A 87 -0.85 -0.78 11.89
CA PRO A 87 0.38 -1.35 12.45
C PRO A 87 0.67 -2.78 11.97
N SER A 88 -0.37 -3.54 11.60
CA SER A 88 -0.23 -4.89 11.05
C SER A 88 0.44 -4.91 9.67
N ILE A 89 0.37 -3.83 8.89
CA ILE A 89 1.01 -3.74 7.58
C ILE A 89 2.52 -3.54 7.75
N LYS A 90 3.30 -4.49 7.22
CA LYS A 90 4.76 -4.39 7.08
C LYS A 90 5.19 -3.87 5.73
N SER A 91 4.50 -4.32 4.69
CA SER A 91 4.91 -4.15 3.30
C SER A 91 3.72 -3.71 2.47
N MET A 92 3.96 -2.80 1.54
CA MET A 92 2.98 -2.43 0.52
C MET A 92 3.61 -2.57 -0.86
N ALA A 93 2.84 -3.12 -1.80
CA ALA A 93 3.18 -3.18 -3.21
C ALA A 93 2.12 -2.48 -4.06
N VAL A 94 2.58 -1.70 -5.04
CA VAL A 94 1.74 -1.14 -6.11
C VAL A 94 2.06 -1.90 -7.39
N VAL A 95 1.03 -2.46 -8.04
CA VAL A 95 1.15 -3.12 -9.34
C VAL A 95 0.46 -2.27 -10.39
N THR A 96 1.21 -1.66 -11.29
CA THR A 96 0.63 -0.90 -12.40
C THR A 96 0.02 -1.81 -13.46
N ASN A 97 -0.88 -1.29 -14.29
CA ASN A 97 -1.48 -2.03 -15.41
C ASN A 97 -0.50 -2.54 -16.48
N ARG A 98 0.78 -2.12 -16.44
CA ARG A 98 1.86 -2.65 -17.29
C ARG A 98 2.72 -3.72 -16.58
N GLY A 99 2.29 -4.17 -15.41
CA GLY A 99 3.01 -5.17 -14.60
C GLY A 99 4.25 -4.62 -13.88
N LYS A 100 4.49 -3.29 -13.90
CA LYS A 100 5.55 -2.70 -13.06
C LYS A 100 5.11 -2.76 -11.60
N VAL A 101 6.02 -3.24 -10.75
CA VAL A 101 5.81 -3.36 -9.30
C VAL A 101 6.73 -2.42 -8.54
N TRP A 102 6.15 -1.60 -7.67
CA TRP A 102 6.86 -0.83 -6.66
C TRP A 102 6.57 -1.43 -5.29
N TYR A 103 7.55 -1.41 -4.38
CA TYR A 103 7.37 -1.85 -3.00
C TYR A 103 7.93 -0.84 -2.02
N ILE A 104 7.30 -0.80 -0.84
CA ILE A 104 7.83 -0.19 0.37
C ILE A 104 7.74 -1.18 1.53
N ASN A 105 8.74 -1.17 2.43
CA ASN A 105 8.77 -2.02 3.63
C ASN A 105 9.12 -1.18 4.87
N LYS A 106 8.41 -1.41 5.96
CA LYS A 106 8.82 -0.95 7.30
C LYS A 106 10.08 -1.72 7.71
N LYS A 107 11.17 -1.00 8.02
CA LYS A 107 12.40 -1.58 8.58
C LYS A 107 12.24 -1.87 10.07
N ASP A 108 13.22 -2.56 10.65
CA ASP A 108 13.15 -2.99 12.06
C ASP A 108 13.03 -1.81 13.03
N ASN A 109 13.71 -0.70 12.73
CA ASN A 109 13.68 0.57 13.46
C ASN A 109 12.52 1.50 13.07
N TYR A 110 11.53 1.02 12.31
CA TYR A 110 10.34 1.81 11.98
C TYR A 110 9.53 2.09 13.24
N ASP A 111 9.16 3.35 13.43
CA ASP A 111 8.29 3.82 14.51
C ASP A 111 7.01 4.41 13.89
N ASP A 112 5.84 3.86 14.25
CA ASP A 112 4.58 4.28 13.63
C ASP A 112 4.19 5.71 14.00
N GLU A 113 4.39 6.13 15.25
CA GLU A 113 4.02 7.47 15.70
C GLU A 113 4.92 8.53 15.06
N GLU A 114 6.25 8.32 15.10
CA GLU A 114 7.23 9.25 14.51
C GLU A 114 6.97 9.45 13.02
N VAL A 115 6.75 8.37 12.27
CA VAL A 115 6.59 8.45 10.81
C VAL A 115 5.24 9.07 10.42
N ILE A 116 4.16 8.80 11.16
CA ILE A 116 2.85 9.42 10.92
C ILE A 116 2.91 10.93 11.17
N ASP A 117 3.46 11.35 12.31
CA ASP A 117 3.59 12.77 12.66
C ASP A 117 4.47 13.50 11.65
N ALA A 118 5.60 12.88 11.29
CA ALA A 118 6.48 13.34 10.24
C ALA A 118 5.77 13.53 8.90
N PHE A 119 4.92 12.59 8.48
CA PHE A 119 4.21 12.69 7.20
C PHE A 119 3.23 13.86 7.19
N PHE A 120 2.46 14.05 8.26
CA PHE A 120 1.54 15.18 8.38
C PHE A 120 2.27 16.52 8.47
N GLU A 121 3.39 16.61 9.19
CA GLU A 121 4.22 17.82 9.18
C GLU A 121 4.81 18.08 7.79
N PHE A 122 5.32 17.04 7.13
CA PHE A 122 5.89 17.13 5.80
C PHE A 122 4.85 17.67 4.80
N GLY A 123 3.63 17.14 4.81
CA GLY A 123 2.53 17.61 3.98
C GLY A 123 2.16 19.07 4.27
N ARG A 124 2.07 19.47 5.54
CA ARG A 124 1.79 20.87 5.93
C ARG A 124 2.87 21.85 5.45
N ARG A 125 4.15 21.48 5.59
CA ARG A 125 5.29 22.30 5.13
C ARG A 125 5.33 22.43 3.61
N HIS A 126 4.82 21.43 2.89
CA HIS A 126 4.88 21.36 1.43
C HIS A 126 3.50 21.36 0.78
N LYS A 127 2.54 22.11 1.35
CA LYS A 127 1.13 22.15 0.89
C LYS A 127 0.93 22.50 -0.59
N ASP A 128 1.90 23.19 -1.20
CA ASP A 128 1.86 23.63 -2.60
C ASP A 128 2.53 22.63 -3.56
N TRP A 129 3.03 21.51 -3.05
CA TRP A 129 3.63 20.44 -3.87
C TRP A 129 2.56 19.49 -4.37
N ASP A 130 2.78 18.94 -5.57
CA ASP A 130 1.98 17.83 -6.05
C ASP A 130 2.26 16.55 -5.25
N ASP A 131 1.26 15.68 -5.21
CA ASP A 131 1.27 14.41 -4.48
C ASP A 131 2.51 13.55 -4.78
N ARG A 132 2.85 13.42 -6.07
CA ARG A 132 3.98 12.60 -6.51
C ARG A 132 5.31 13.13 -5.96
N ARG A 133 5.47 14.45 -5.88
CA ARG A 133 6.65 15.09 -5.31
C ARG A 133 6.71 14.87 -3.80
N ILE A 134 5.58 15.03 -3.09
CA ILE A 134 5.48 14.78 -1.64
C ILE A 134 5.93 13.35 -1.33
N VAL A 135 5.30 12.36 -1.95
CA VAL A 135 5.57 10.94 -1.72
C VAL A 135 7.02 10.58 -2.04
N ARG A 136 7.53 11.03 -3.19
CA ARG A 136 8.89 10.68 -3.61
C ARG A 136 9.95 11.19 -2.64
N VAL A 137 9.78 12.43 -2.17
CA VAL A 137 10.74 13.09 -1.28
C VAL A 137 10.61 12.53 0.13
N PHE A 138 9.40 12.34 0.64
CA PHE A 138 9.17 11.73 1.96
C PHE A 138 9.83 10.35 2.04
N LEU A 139 9.54 9.45 1.08
CA LEU A 139 10.15 8.11 1.06
C LEU A 139 11.68 8.13 0.89
N ARG A 140 12.26 9.23 0.37
CA ARG A 140 13.72 9.40 0.30
C ARG A 140 14.29 9.82 1.65
N GLU A 141 13.67 10.81 2.30
CA GLU A 141 14.12 11.36 3.59
C GLU A 141 13.99 10.33 4.71
N TYR A 142 12.92 9.54 4.71
CA TYR A 142 12.66 8.50 5.70
C TYR A 142 13.18 7.12 5.28
N SER A 143 14.17 7.07 4.37
CA SER A 143 14.74 5.82 3.87
C SER A 143 15.50 5.00 4.93
N SER A 144 15.84 5.61 6.07
CA SER A 144 16.37 4.92 7.25
C SER A 144 15.34 4.03 7.93
N MET A 145 14.04 4.33 7.79
CA MET A 145 12.92 3.58 8.39
C MET A 145 12.06 2.85 7.35
N ILE A 146 12.01 3.35 6.11
CA ILE A 146 11.21 2.78 5.02
C ILE A 146 12.14 2.37 3.87
N GLU A 147 12.20 1.08 3.58
CA GLU A 147 12.89 0.56 2.39
C GLU A 147 11.99 0.66 1.15
N ARG A 148 12.57 0.88 -0.05
CA ARG A 148 11.84 0.89 -1.34
C ARG A 148 12.72 0.43 -2.51
N ASN A 149 12.11 0.09 -3.66
CA ASN A 149 12.78 -0.06 -4.97
C ASN A 149 12.52 1.07 -5.97
#